data_AF-A0A946KQ18-F1
#
_entry.id   AF-A0A946KQ18-F1
#
_cell.length_a   1.000
_cell.length_b   1.000
_cell.length_c   1.000
_cell.angle_alpha   90.00
_cell.angle_beta   90.00
_cell.angle_gamma   90.00
#
_symmetry.space_group_name_H-M   'P 1'
#
loop_
_entity.id
_entity.type
_entity.pdbx_description
1 polymer ?
#
loop_
_entity_poly.entity_id
_entity_poly.type
_entity_poly.pdbx_seq_one_letter_code
_entity_poly.pdbx_strand_id
1 'polypeptide(L)'
;ELDEDVSYAAIANACGLVGVQATSMDDLTDKLDAAIKAQMNEGKTTFIEIILNKELGEPFRRDAMKAPVSVAGISKNDMIPQKGA
;
A
#
# COMPACT_ATOMS: atom_id res chain seq x y z
N GLU A 1 -6.42 9.17 -9.97
CA GLU A 1 -5.65 9.18 -8.71
C GLU A 1 -4.64 10.34 -8.66
N LEU A 2 -4.85 11.42 -9.43
CA LEU A 2 -3.80 12.40 -9.77
C LEU A 2 -4.37 13.82 -9.90
N ASP A 3 -5.49 14.08 -9.22
CA ASP A 3 -6.11 15.40 -9.21
C ASP A 3 -5.74 16.09 -7.90
N GLU A 4 -4.79 17.02 -7.96
CA GLU A 4 -4.27 17.75 -6.79
C GLU A 4 -5.30 18.76 -6.24
N ASP A 5 -6.36 19.03 -7.01
CA ASP A 5 -7.47 19.90 -6.61
C ASP A 5 -8.57 19.15 -5.84
N VAL A 6 -8.45 17.82 -5.70
CA VAL A 6 -9.44 16.99 -5.00
C VAL A 6 -8.92 16.59 -3.62
N SER A 7 -9.62 17.02 -2.58
CA SER A 7 -9.42 16.52 -1.22
C SER A 7 -10.48 15.48 -0.87
N TYR A 8 -10.04 14.23 -0.65
CA TYR A 8 -10.93 13.18 -0.15
C TYR A 8 -11.39 13.45 1.28
N ALA A 9 -10.58 14.13 2.09
CA ALA A 9 -11.01 14.60 3.41
C ALA A 9 -12.18 15.60 3.30
N ALA A 10 -12.15 16.53 2.35
CA ALA A 10 -13.27 17.45 2.12
C ALA A 10 -14.54 16.72 1.67
N ILE A 11 -14.41 15.70 0.81
CA ILE A 11 -15.54 14.84 0.41
C ILE A 11 -16.10 14.09 1.63
N ALA A 12 -15.25 13.54 2.49
CA ALA A 12 -15.69 12.86 3.70
C ALA A 12 -16.51 13.78 4.62
N ASN A 13 -16.08 15.05 4.77
CA ASN A 13 -16.84 16.06 5.50
C ASN A 13 -18.22 16.32 4.87
N ALA A 14 -18.29 16.42 3.54
CA ALA A 14 -19.56 16.57 2.83
C ALA A 14 -20.49 15.34 2.98
N CYS A 15 -19.92 14.16 3.18
CA CYS A 15 -20.66 12.93 3.46
C CYS A 15 -21.03 12.74 4.94
N GLY A 16 -20.71 13.69 5.83
CA GLY A 16 -21.05 13.63 7.26
C GLY A 16 -20.06 12.84 8.12
N LEU A 17 -18.88 12.51 7.59
CA LEU A 17 -17.75 11.97 8.36
C LEU A 17 -16.83 13.11 8.80
N VAL A 18 -15.90 12.83 9.72
CA VAL A 18 -14.82 13.76 10.04
C VAL A 18 -13.67 13.49 9.07
N GLY A 19 -13.42 14.39 8.12
CA GLY A 19 -12.32 14.27 7.16
C GLY A 19 -11.07 15.03 7.60
N VAL A 20 -9.93 14.34 7.68
CA VAL A 20 -8.61 14.93 7.99
C VAL A 20 -7.56 14.46 6.99
N GLN A 21 -6.56 15.30 6.72
CA GLN A 21 -5.39 14.93 5.89
C GLN A 21 -4.19 14.67 6.77
N ALA A 22 -3.39 13.64 6.50
CA ALA A 22 -2.10 13.39 7.14
C ALA A 22 -0.96 13.57 6.13
N THR A 23 0.03 14.40 6.47
CA THR A 23 1.14 14.78 5.54
C THR A 23 2.51 14.28 5.96
N SER A 24 2.61 13.69 7.15
CA SER A 24 3.83 13.07 7.68
C SER A 24 3.49 11.86 8.53
N MET A 25 4.49 11.06 8.90
CA MET A 25 4.32 9.88 9.76
C MET A 25 3.90 10.25 11.19
N ASP A 26 4.47 11.31 11.75
CA ASP A 26 4.09 11.81 13.08
C ASP A 26 2.65 12.34 13.06
N ASP A 27 2.30 13.10 12.03
CA ASP A 27 0.95 13.63 11.83
C ASP A 27 -0.08 12.52 11.62
N LEU A 28 0.29 11.45 10.92
CA LEU A 28 -0.54 10.25 10.79
C LEU A 28 -0.74 9.55 12.14
N THR A 29 0.32 9.43 12.94
CA THR A 29 0.26 8.83 14.28
C THR A 29 -0.73 9.57 15.17
N ASP A 30 -0.61 10.90 15.24
CA ASP A 30 -1.46 11.76 16.06
C ASP A 30 -2.93 11.71 15.60
N LYS A 31 -3.17 11.79 14.28
CA LYS A 31 -4.52 11.74 13.71
C LYS A 31 -5.17 10.38 13.87
N LEU A 32 -4.41 9.29 13.79
CA LEU A 32 -4.92 7.94 14.00
C LEU A 32 -5.31 7.73 15.46
N ASP A 33 -4.47 8.14 16.41
CA ASP A 33 -4.78 8.06 17.85
C ASP A 33 -6.03 8.88 18.20
N ALA A 34 -6.12 10.11 17.67
CA ALA A 34 -7.30 10.96 17.84
C ALA A 34 -8.57 10.33 17.22
N ALA A 35 -8.47 9.78 16.01
CA ALA A 35 -9.58 9.12 15.31
C ALA A 35 -10.12 7.92 16.10
N ILE A 36 -9.22 7.09 16.66
CA ILE A 36 -9.60 5.95 17.49
C ILE A 36 -10.35 6.42 18.74
N LYS A 37 -9.82 7.43 19.45
CA LYS A 37 -10.47 7.99 20.65
C LYS A 37 -11.84 8.60 20.32
N ALA A 38 -11.97 9.33 19.22
CA ALA A 38 -13.23 9.92 18.78
C ALA A 38 -14.25 8.84 18.40
N GLN A 39 -13.83 7.78 17.73
CA GLN A 39 -14.71 6.66 17.39
C GLN A 39 -15.18 5.91 18.64
N MET A 40 -14.27 5.62 19.58
CA MET A 40 -14.59 4.88 20.81
C MET A 40 -15.49 5.67 21.76
N ASN A 41 -15.22 6.97 21.95
CA ASN A 41 -15.88 7.77 22.99
C ASN A 41 -17.07 8.59 22.46
N GLU A 42 -17.04 8.99 21.19
CA GLU A 42 -18.04 9.90 20.60
C GLU A 42 -18.82 9.26 19.46
N GLY A 43 -18.47 8.04 19.04
CA GLY A 43 -19.11 7.35 17.92
C GLY A 43 -18.85 8.02 16.55
N LYS A 44 -17.86 8.92 16.46
CA LYS A 44 -17.55 9.65 15.24
C LYS A 44 -16.58 8.88 14.36
N THR A 45 -16.97 8.63 13.11
CA THR A 45 -16.08 8.02 12.12
C THR A 45 -15.19 9.09 11.47
N THR A 46 -13.88 8.86 11.51
CA THR A 46 -12.88 9.76 10.90
C THR A 46 -12.31 9.13 9.64
N PHE A 47 -12.34 9.85 8.53
CA PHE A 47 -11.67 9.51 7.29
C PHE A 47 -10.30 10.21 7.25
N ILE A 48 -9.22 9.44 7.15
CA ILE A 48 -7.85 9.96 7.11
C ILE A 48 -7.32 9.83 5.68
N GLU A 49 -7.16 10.97 5.01
CA GLU A 49 -6.50 11.08 3.71
C GLU A 49 -5.00 11.16 3.90
N ILE A 50 -4.26 10.10 3.54
CA ILE A 50 -2.81 10.04 3.73
C ILE A 50 -2.12 10.54 2.46
N ILE A 51 -1.39 11.65 2.57
CA ILE A 51 -0.63 12.22 1.46
C ILE A 51 0.72 11.51 1.40
N LEU A 52 0.94 10.75 0.33
CA LEU A 52 2.18 10.02 0.08
C LEU A 52 3.00 10.72 -1.01
N ASN A 53 4.32 10.55 -0.94
CA ASN A 53 5.19 10.87 -2.07
C ASN A 53 4.86 9.93 -3.24
N LYS A 54 4.86 10.47 -4.46
CA LYS A 54 4.76 9.66 -5.67
C LYS A 54 6.05 8.85 -5.79
N GLU A 55 6.02 7.58 -5.37
CA GLU A 55 7.07 6.64 -5.72
C GLU A 55 7.09 6.56 -7.25
N LEU A 56 8.14 7.10 -7.87
CA LEU A 56 8.43 6.89 -9.28
C LEU A 56 8.86 5.43 -9.36
N GLY A 57 7.88 4.50 -9.37
CA GLY A 57 8.11 3.08 -9.15
C GLY A 57 9.36 2.65 -9.89
N GLU A 58 10.39 2.21 -9.15
CA GLU A 58 11.57 1.66 -9.77
C GLU A 58 11.09 0.71 -10.86
N PRO A 59 11.56 0.87 -12.11
CA PRO A 59 10.91 0.35 -13.29
C PRO A 59 10.64 -1.13 -13.04
N PHE A 60 9.37 -1.44 -12.74
CA PHE A 60 8.89 -2.71 -12.19
C PHE A 60 9.86 -3.81 -12.56
N ARG A 61 10.75 -4.14 -11.63
CA ARG A 61 11.72 -5.25 -11.68
C ARG A 61 11.96 -5.70 -13.13
N ARG A 62 12.73 -4.96 -13.94
CA ARG A 62 13.13 -5.44 -15.29
C ARG A 62 13.78 -6.84 -15.23
N ASP A 63 14.29 -7.23 -14.06
CA ASP A 63 14.74 -8.57 -13.72
C ASP A 63 13.61 -9.60 -13.47
N ALA A 64 12.41 -9.19 -13.02
CA ALA A 64 11.26 -10.08 -12.86
C ALA A 64 10.63 -10.50 -14.21
N MET A 65 10.87 -9.72 -15.27
CA MET A 65 10.51 -10.07 -16.66
C MET A 65 11.67 -10.75 -17.41
N LYS A 66 12.84 -10.92 -16.78
CA LYS A 66 14.00 -11.55 -17.42
C LYS A 66 13.79 -13.06 -17.43
N ALA A 67 13.86 -13.65 -18.62
CA ALA A 67 13.87 -15.10 -18.74
C ALA A 67 14.96 -15.71 -17.83
N PRO A 68 14.65 -16.75 -17.04
CA PRO A 68 15.63 -17.37 -16.17
C PRO A 68 16.84 -17.79 -17.00
N VAL A 69 18.02 -17.31 -16.60
CA VAL A 69 19.28 -17.75 -17.20
C VAL A 69 19.56 -19.15 -16.67
N SER A 70 19.94 -20.07 -17.57
CA SER A 70 20.35 -21.41 -17.15
C SER A 70 21.57 -21.29 -16.25
N VAL A 71 21.40 -21.59 -14.96
CA VAL A 71 22.50 -21.69 -14.02
C VAL A 71 22.75 -23.17 -13.76
N ALA A 72 23.91 -23.63 -14.23
CA ALA A 72 24.51 -24.95 -14.03
C ALA A 72 23.77 -26.16 -14.67
N GLY A 73 24.25 -26.59 -15.84
CA GLY A 73 24.75 -27.96 -16.09
C GLY A 73 23.90 -29.20 -15.73
N ILE A 74 22.60 -29.10 -15.46
CA ILE A 74 21.77 -30.27 -15.16
C ILE A 74 21.75 -31.17 -16.40
N SER A 75 22.43 -32.32 -16.33
CA SER A 75 22.35 -33.35 -17.35
C SER A 75 21.09 -34.15 -17.14
N LYS A 76 20.41 -34.53 -18.23
CA LYS A 76 19.25 -35.43 -18.16
C LYS A 76 19.60 -36.76 -17.48
N ASN A 77 20.87 -37.15 -17.50
CA ASN A 77 21.39 -38.34 -16.83
C ASN A 77 21.43 -38.22 -15.31
N ASP A 78 21.38 -37.00 -14.77
CA ASP A 78 21.39 -36.75 -13.32
C ASP A 78 20.00 -36.94 -12.69
N MET A 79 18.96 -37.11 -13.51
CA MET A 79 17.58 -37.25 -13.06
C MET A 79 17.30 -38.71 -12.64
N ILE A 80 16.80 -38.90 -11.42
CA ILE A 80 16.32 -40.21 -10.92
C ILE A 80 14.80 -40.30 -10.98
N PRO A 81 14.21 -41.51 -11.14
CA PRO A 81 12.75 -41.68 -11.14
C PRO A 81 12.13 -41.20 -9.84
N GLN A 82 11.19 -40.25 -9.92
CA GLN A 82 10.45 -39.81 -8.75
C GLN A 82 9.39 -40.85 -8.39
N LYS A 83 9.35 -41.25 -7.12
CA LYS A 83 8.35 -42.19 -6.60
C LYS A 83 7.03 -41.46 -6.37
N GLY A 84 6.13 -41.55 -7.35
CA GLY A 84 4.68 -41.37 -7.22
C GLY A 84 4.18 -39.94 -6.94
N ALA A 85 3.06 -39.60 -7.56
CA ALA A 85 2.14 -38.56 -7.10
C ALA A 85 1.05 -39.21 -6.24
#